data_AF-A0AAW4DLF0-F1
#
_entry.id   AF-A0AAW4DLF0-F1
#
_cell.length_a   1.000
_cell.length_b   1.000
_cell.length_c   1.000
_cell.angle_alpha   90.00
_cell.angle_beta   90.00
_cell.angle_gamma   90.00
#
_symmetry.space_group_name_H-M   'P 1'
#
loop_
_entity.id
_entity.type
_entity.pdbx_description
1 polymer ?
#
loop_
_entity_poly.entity_id
_entity_poly.type
_entity_poly.pdbx_seq_one_letter_code
_entity_poly.pdbx_strand_id
1 'polypeptide(L)'
;MQTIDNSLFQVSVDENGARMAHLVSLTDQFDYLGKQESEEGMALAFPVMDQADNLANKLPWTVVDKGDTRVSLTLIDTSESYKSFPYHFEVMTTYALEGNQVNISFYLKNSSNKELPFSLGFILPTSWQSESQVNKISLTGKEHGIDLTSTDFKLSAKEGSVTAFTDKIELEAKSSHNFALSLTLK
;
A
#
# COMPACT_ATOMS: atom_id res chain seq x y z
N MET A 1 11.49 11.10 -1.31
CA MET A 1 10.15 11.28 -0.69
C MET A 1 9.30 12.17 -1.58
N GLN A 2 8.07 11.74 -1.85
CA GLN A 2 7.10 12.43 -2.69
C GLN A 2 5.93 12.91 -1.84
N THR A 3 5.46 14.12 -2.09
CA THR A 3 4.33 14.71 -1.38
C THR A 3 3.23 15.03 -2.37
N ILE A 4 2.00 14.72 -1.98
CA ILE A 4 0.75 15.09 -2.66
C ILE A 4 -0.22 15.65 -1.61
N ASP A 5 -1.07 16.58 -1.99
CA ASP A 5 -2.02 17.19 -1.08
C ASP A 5 -3.31 17.61 -1.80
N ASN A 6 -4.36 17.80 -1.00
CA ASN A 6 -5.60 18.43 -1.43
C ASN A 6 -6.01 19.46 -0.37
N SER A 7 -7.24 19.96 -0.42
CA SER A 7 -7.71 20.98 0.53
C SER A 7 -7.86 20.49 1.98
N LEU A 8 -7.74 19.19 2.26
CA LEU A 8 -8.03 18.57 3.55
C LEU A 8 -6.79 17.94 4.21
N PHE A 9 -5.93 17.26 3.44
CA PHE A 9 -4.76 16.56 3.97
C PHE A 9 -3.61 16.50 2.96
N GLN A 10 -2.44 16.20 3.51
CA GLN A 10 -1.21 15.92 2.79
C GLN A 10 -0.81 14.45 3.00
N VAL A 11 -0.36 13.79 1.95
CA VAL A 11 0.25 12.46 1.98
C VAL A 11 1.71 12.57 1.58
N SER A 12 2.58 11.96 2.40
CA SER A 12 3.99 11.75 2.04
C SER A 12 4.25 10.28 1.76
N VAL A 13 4.86 9.99 0.61
CA VAL A 13 5.23 8.64 0.15
C VAL A 13 6.75 8.55 0.07
N ASP A 14 7.36 7.62 0.80
CA ASP A 14 8.78 7.30 0.64
C ASP A 14 8.96 6.36 -0.55
N GLU A 15 9.90 6.71 -1.44
CA GLU A 15 10.27 5.89 -2.60
C GLU A 15 10.94 4.59 -2.15
N ASN A 16 11.52 4.54 -0.96
CA ASN A 16 11.99 3.30 -0.34
C ASN A 16 10.79 2.49 0.16
N GLY A 17 10.39 1.48 -0.64
CA GLY A 17 9.25 0.62 -0.33
C GLY A 17 7.90 1.14 -0.85
N ALA A 18 7.90 2.28 -1.55
CA ALA A 18 6.68 3.03 -1.88
C ALA A 18 5.74 3.20 -0.67
N ARG A 19 6.29 3.35 0.54
CA ARG A 19 5.49 3.39 1.78
C ARG A 19 4.80 4.74 1.94
N MET A 20 3.58 4.74 2.44
CA MET A 20 2.95 5.98 2.91
C MET A 20 3.55 6.33 4.26
N ALA A 21 4.44 7.31 4.30
CA ALA A 21 5.14 7.71 5.52
C ALA A 21 4.26 8.56 6.45
N HIS A 22 3.51 9.51 5.87
CA HIS A 22 2.67 10.44 6.63
C HIS A 22 1.32 10.64 5.94
N LEU A 23 0.27 10.82 6.74
CA LEU A 23 -1.06 11.23 6.31
C LEU A 23 -1.55 12.31 7.27
N VAL A 24 -1.38 13.57 6.88
CA VAL A 24 -1.50 14.72 7.80
C VAL A 24 -2.72 15.56 7.46
N SER A 25 -3.62 15.74 8.41
CA SER A 25 -4.72 16.71 8.34
C SER A 25 -4.18 18.14 8.25
N LEU A 26 -4.63 18.92 7.28
CA LEU A 26 -4.24 20.33 7.16
C LEU A 26 -4.94 21.22 8.19
N THR A 27 -6.05 20.76 8.77
CA THR A 27 -6.86 21.54 9.73
C THR A 27 -6.18 21.68 11.08
N ASP A 28 -5.63 20.59 11.60
CA ASP A 28 -5.10 20.47 12.97
C ASP A 28 -3.69 19.88 13.02
N GLN A 29 -3.09 19.59 11.87
CA GLN A 29 -1.76 18.99 11.74
C GLN A 29 -1.66 17.60 12.37
N PHE A 30 -2.78 16.90 12.55
CA PHE A 30 -2.80 15.54 13.06
C PHE A 30 -2.32 14.54 11.99
N ASP A 31 -1.34 13.71 12.35
CA ASP A 31 -0.87 12.61 11.49
C ASP A 31 -1.58 11.30 11.85
N TYR A 32 -2.37 10.81 10.90
CA TYR A 32 -3.17 9.61 11.00
C TYR A 32 -2.33 8.32 11.12
N LEU A 33 -1.05 8.34 10.73
CA LEU A 33 -0.16 7.16 10.78
C LEU A 33 0.75 7.11 12.01
N GLY A 34 0.64 8.09 12.92
CA GLY A 34 1.51 8.21 14.09
C GLY A 34 2.39 9.46 14.03
N LYS A 35 3.13 9.76 15.10
CA LYS A 35 3.94 10.99 15.16
C LYS A 35 5.04 10.95 14.09
N GLN A 36 5.44 12.12 13.59
CA GLN A 36 6.47 12.33 12.56
C GLN A 36 7.82 11.60 12.83
N GLU A 37 8.08 11.12 14.06
CA GLU A 37 9.30 10.41 14.44
C GLU A 37 9.20 8.87 14.34
N SER A 38 8.01 8.27 14.16
CA SER A 38 7.92 6.82 13.88
C SER A 38 8.12 6.55 12.40
N GLU A 39 9.21 5.86 12.06
CA GLU A 39 9.61 5.61 10.66
C GLU A 39 8.72 4.61 9.90
N GLU A 40 7.80 3.92 10.59
CA GLU A 40 7.16 2.71 10.03
C GLU A 40 6.11 3.03 8.96
N GLY A 41 5.28 4.07 9.13
CA GLY A 41 4.22 4.45 8.19
C GLY A 41 3.31 3.27 7.80
N MET A 42 2.58 3.37 6.69
CA MET A 42 1.90 2.22 6.10
C MET A 42 2.77 1.61 4.99
N ALA A 43 3.21 0.38 5.23
CA ALA A 43 4.12 -0.35 4.37
C ALA A 43 3.38 -1.17 3.31
N LEU A 44 4.03 -1.34 2.15
CA LEU A 44 3.63 -2.27 1.11
C LEU A 44 4.34 -3.62 1.30
N ALA A 45 3.60 -4.70 1.16
CA ALA A 45 4.10 -6.06 1.25
C ALA A 45 3.89 -6.81 -0.06
N PHE A 46 4.98 -7.18 -0.72
CA PHE A 46 5.01 -8.09 -1.88
C PHE A 46 5.95 -9.26 -1.57
N PRO A 47 5.56 -10.17 -0.65
CA PRO A 47 6.37 -11.30 -0.25
C PRO A 47 6.56 -12.32 -1.38
N VAL A 48 7.80 -12.81 -1.53
CA VAL A 48 8.08 -14.00 -2.32
C VAL A 48 7.60 -15.21 -1.54
N MET A 49 6.90 -16.13 -2.21
CA MET A 49 6.47 -17.37 -1.57
C MET A 49 7.65 -18.17 -1.01
N ASP A 50 7.45 -18.75 0.16
CA ASP A 50 8.40 -19.64 0.84
C ASP A 50 9.75 -18.98 1.18
N GLN A 51 9.83 -17.65 1.11
CA GLN A 51 10.98 -16.84 1.48
C GLN A 51 10.55 -15.73 2.44
N ALA A 52 11.44 -15.28 3.32
CA ALA A 52 11.18 -14.15 4.22
C ALA A 52 11.27 -12.78 3.49
N ASP A 53 11.43 -12.79 2.17
CA ASP A 53 11.77 -11.63 1.38
C ASP A 53 10.51 -10.87 0.93
N ASN A 54 10.40 -9.61 1.35
CA ASN A 54 9.46 -8.65 0.78
C ASN A 54 10.11 -7.90 -0.39
N LEU A 55 9.72 -8.20 -1.62
CA LEU A 55 10.29 -7.56 -2.82
C LEU A 55 10.07 -6.05 -2.85
N ALA A 56 8.96 -5.57 -2.26
CA ALA A 56 8.69 -4.13 -2.17
C ALA A 56 9.81 -3.38 -1.44
N ASN A 57 10.45 -4.02 -0.45
CA ASN A 57 11.54 -3.42 0.34
C ASN A 57 12.93 -3.64 -0.29
N LYS A 58 13.06 -4.57 -1.25
CA LYS A 58 14.35 -4.95 -1.85
C LYS A 58 14.61 -4.29 -3.20
N LEU A 59 13.55 -4.10 -3.98
CA LEU A 59 13.66 -3.57 -5.33
C LEU A 59 13.50 -2.05 -5.33
N PRO A 60 14.26 -1.34 -6.18
CA PRO A 60 14.14 0.11 -6.29
C PRO A 60 12.79 0.47 -6.91
N TRP A 61 12.13 1.46 -6.31
CA TRP A 61 10.96 2.09 -6.91
C TRP A 61 11.36 3.31 -7.72
N THR A 62 10.65 3.51 -8.83
CA THR A 62 10.79 4.69 -9.70
C THR A 62 9.47 5.43 -9.74
N VAL A 63 9.49 6.75 -9.52
CA VAL A 63 8.32 7.61 -9.72
C VAL A 63 8.06 7.73 -11.23
N VAL A 64 6.86 7.34 -11.67
CA VAL A 64 6.48 7.32 -13.10
C VAL A 64 5.38 8.32 -13.44
N ASP A 65 4.63 8.77 -12.43
CA ASP A 65 3.62 9.82 -12.57
C ASP A 65 3.54 10.63 -11.27
N LYS A 66 3.39 11.94 -11.39
CA LYS A 66 3.23 12.85 -10.26
C LYS A 66 2.43 14.08 -10.68
N GLY A 67 1.36 14.34 -9.94
CA GLY A 67 0.62 15.60 -9.92
C GLY A 67 0.41 16.07 -8.48
N ASP A 68 -0.47 17.05 -8.31
CA ASP A 68 -0.73 17.67 -7.00
C ASP A 68 -1.43 16.69 -6.04
N THR A 69 -2.40 15.92 -6.54
CA THR A 69 -3.24 15.00 -5.75
C THR A 69 -2.95 13.52 -6.02
N ARG A 70 -1.91 13.20 -6.80
CA ARG A 70 -1.63 11.81 -7.21
C ARG A 70 -0.14 11.56 -7.43
N VAL A 71 0.34 10.41 -6.97
CA VAL A 71 1.68 9.90 -7.31
C VAL A 71 1.62 8.41 -7.63
N SER A 72 2.34 8.00 -8.67
CA SER A 72 2.52 6.58 -9.04
C SER A 72 3.98 6.21 -9.03
N LEU A 73 4.29 5.08 -8.39
CA LEU A 73 5.62 4.49 -8.33
C LEU A 73 5.58 3.09 -8.92
N THR A 74 6.63 2.70 -9.63
CA THR A 74 6.78 1.35 -10.20
C THR A 74 8.03 0.65 -9.68
N LEU A 75 7.96 -0.66 -9.55
CA LEU A 75 9.13 -1.53 -9.49
C LEU A 75 9.00 -2.64 -10.55
N ILE A 76 10.14 -3.16 -10.99
CA ILE A 76 10.24 -4.26 -11.95
C ILE A 76 11.27 -5.27 -11.45
N ASP A 77 11.23 -6.49 -12.00
CA ASP A 77 12.28 -7.46 -11.75
C ASP A 77 13.65 -6.98 -12.26
N THR A 78 14.70 -7.47 -11.61
CA THR A 78 16.10 -7.24 -12.00
C THR A 78 16.77 -8.57 -12.29
N SER A 79 17.93 -8.53 -12.94
CA SER A 79 18.73 -9.75 -13.15
C SER A 79 19.14 -10.44 -11.83
N GLU A 80 19.14 -9.74 -10.71
CA GLU A 80 19.42 -10.31 -9.39
C GLU A 80 18.18 -10.98 -8.79
N SER A 81 17.04 -10.26 -8.72
CA SER A 81 15.79 -10.85 -8.20
C SER A 81 15.30 -12.01 -9.05
N TYR A 82 15.56 -11.99 -10.36
CA TYR A 82 15.19 -13.09 -11.26
C TYR A 82 15.90 -14.42 -10.90
N LYS A 83 17.05 -14.38 -10.22
CA LYS A 83 17.74 -15.61 -9.80
C LYS A 83 16.99 -16.36 -8.70
N SER A 84 16.39 -15.64 -7.76
CA SER A 84 15.63 -16.21 -6.63
C SER A 84 14.12 -16.28 -6.89
N PHE A 85 13.61 -15.41 -7.76
CA PHE A 85 12.22 -15.32 -8.16
C PHE A 85 12.13 -15.15 -9.68
N PRO A 86 12.19 -16.26 -10.45
CA PRO A 86 12.41 -16.25 -11.90
C PRO A 86 11.14 -15.90 -12.67
N TYR A 87 10.69 -14.67 -12.51
CA TYR A 87 9.51 -14.10 -13.13
C TYR A 87 9.82 -12.69 -13.62
N HIS A 88 9.34 -12.37 -14.82
CA HIS A 88 9.27 -11.01 -15.29
C HIS A 88 7.94 -10.40 -14.87
N PHE A 89 8.00 -9.30 -14.12
CA PHE A 89 6.82 -8.63 -13.60
C PHE A 89 7.02 -7.12 -13.50
N GLU A 90 5.91 -6.42 -13.46
CA GLU A 90 5.85 -4.99 -13.21
C GLU A 90 4.79 -4.75 -12.15
N VAL A 91 5.18 -3.97 -11.14
CA VAL A 91 4.29 -3.50 -10.09
C VAL A 91 4.19 -1.99 -10.23
N MET A 92 2.99 -1.45 -10.16
CA MET A 92 2.78 -0.03 -10.00
C MET A 92 1.81 0.22 -8.85
N THR A 93 2.22 1.01 -7.88
CA THR A 93 1.31 1.52 -6.86
C THR A 93 0.99 2.99 -7.12
N THR A 94 -0.26 3.37 -6.91
CA THR A 94 -0.71 4.76 -7.05
C THR A 94 -1.44 5.18 -5.80
N TYR A 95 -1.03 6.32 -5.24
CA TYR A 95 -1.75 7.04 -4.20
C TYR A 95 -2.47 8.23 -4.85
N ALA A 96 -3.78 8.33 -4.65
CA ALA A 96 -4.60 9.41 -5.17
C ALA A 96 -5.52 9.96 -4.08
N LEU A 97 -5.62 11.29 -3.98
CA LEU A 97 -6.46 11.98 -3.01
C LEU A 97 -7.78 12.41 -3.66
N GLU A 98 -8.90 12.04 -3.05
CA GLU A 98 -10.25 12.42 -3.50
C GLU A 98 -11.12 12.76 -2.30
N GLY A 99 -11.47 14.04 -2.12
CA GLY A 99 -12.21 14.49 -0.94
C GLY A 99 -11.48 14.10 0.34
N ASN A 100 -12.16 13.39 1.24
CA ASN A 100 -11.59 12.84 2.49
C ASN A 100 -10.95 11.45 2.35
N GLN A 101 -10.67 11.01 1.11
CA GLN A 101 -10.16 9.67 0.85
C GLN A 101 -8.73 9.67 0.29
N VAL A 102 -7.97 8.66 0.70
CA VAL A 102 -6.76 8.21 -0.01
C VAL A 102 -7.09 6.89 -0.68
N ASN A 103 -7.13 6.92 -2.01
CA ASN A 103 -7.30 5.74 -2.85
C ASN A 103 -5.94 5.19 -3.24
N ILE A 104 -5.73 3.92 -2.94
CA ILE A 104 -4.48 3.21 -3.15
C ILE A 104 -4.77 2.08 -4.13
N SER A 105 -4.12 2.12 -5.29
CA SER A 105 -4.19 1.02 -6.25
C SER A 105 -2.84 0.32 -6.36
N PHE A 106 -2.90 -0.96 -6.64
CA PHE A 106 -1.76 -1.80 -6.92
C PHE A 106 -2.02 -2.56 -8.21
N TYR A 107 -1.33 -2.17 -9.27
CA TYR A 107 -1.32 -2.86 -10.53
C TYR A 107 -0.17 -3.87 -10.55
N LEU A 108 -0.49 -5.14 -10.77
CA LEU A 108 0.49 -6.21 -10.96
C LEU A 108 0.35 -6.76 -12.37
N LYS A 109 1.46 -6.79 -13.12
CA LYS A 109 1.54 -7.38 -14.45
C LYS A 109 2.53 -8.53 -14.45
N ASN A 110 2.05 -9.69 -14.88
CA ASN A 110 2.89 -10.85 -15.15
C ASN A 110 3.31 -10.83 -16.63
N SER A 111 4.56 -10.46 -16.89
CA SER A 111 5.14 -10.47 -18.24
C SER A 111 5.79 -11.81 -18.59
N SER A 112 5.72 -12.82 -17.72
CA SER A 112 6.27 -14.15 -17.95
C SER A 112 5.37 -15.01 -18.84
N ASN A 113 5.91 -16.13 -19.33
CA ASN A 113 5.16 -17.16 -20.06
C ASN A 113 4.59 -18.26 -19.14
N LYS A 114 4.52 -18.01 -17.83
CA LYS A 114 4.04 -18.93 -16.79
C LYS A 114 3.29 -18.15 -15.72
N GLU A 115 2.43 -18.84 -14.98
CA GLU A 115 1.68 -18.26 -13.88
C GLU A 115 2.62 -17.75 -12.78
N LEU A 116 2.37 -16.52 -12.34
CA LEU A 116 3.11 -15.83 -11.29
C LEU A 116 2.38 -16.06 -9.97
N PRO A 117 2.90 -16.89 -9.07
CA PRO A 117 2.32 -17.05 -7.75
C PRO A 117 2.79 -15.91 -6.84
N PHE A 118 1.85 -15.31 -6.10
CA PHE A 118 2.15 -14.17 -5.25
C PHE A 118 1.19 -14.03 -4.07
N SER A 119 1.62 -13.24 -3.10
CA SER A 119 0.74 -12.56 -2.16
C SER A 119 1.11 -11.08 -2.15
N LEU A 120 0.13 -10.25 -1.87
CA LEU A 120 0.27 -8.80 -1.83
C LEU A 120 -0.50 -8.26 -0.65
N GLY A 121 -0.01 -7.19 -0.04
CA GLY A 121 -0.81 -6.46 0.92
C GLY A 121 -0.20 -5.15 1.40
N PHE A 122 -0.88 -4.61 2.41
CA PHE A 122 -0.48 -3.43 3.15
C PHE A 122 -0.46 -3.74 4.64
N ILE A 123 0.49 -3.13 5.35
CA ILE A 123 0.60 -3.19 6.81
C ILE A 123 0.54 -1.78 7.34
N LEU A 124 -0.46 -1.51 8.17
CA LEU A 124 -0.62 -0.26 8.91
C LEU A 124 -0.37 -0.53 10.39
N PRO A 125 0.80 -0.19 10.94
CA PRO A 125 1.03 -0.15 12.38
C PRO A 125 0.07 0.86 13.01
N THR A 126 -0.68 0.45 14.03
CA THR A 126 -1.61 1.34 14.72
C THR A 126 -1.99 0.79 16.09
N SER A 127 -2.19 1.68 17.04
CA SER A 127 -2.72 1.40 18.37
C SER A 127 -4.20 1.79 18.51
N TRP A 128 -4.86 2.20 17.43
CA TRP A 128 -6.24 2.65 17.45
C TRP A 128 -7.20 1.50 17.70
N GLN A 129 -8.33 1.80 18.34
CA GLN A 129 -9.38 0.81 18.51
C GLN A 129 -9.97 0.46 17.15
N SER A 130 -10.05 -0.84 16.85
CA SER A 130 -10.49 -1.33 15.54
C SER A 130 -11.80 -2.09 15.64
N GLU A 131 -12.74 -1.79 14.75
CA GLU A 131 -13.96 -2.58 14.52
C GLU A 131 -13.93 -3.20 13.12
N SER A 132 -14.04 -4.52 13.04
CA SER A 132 -13.98 -5.25 11.76
C SER A 132 -15.37 -5.60 11.24
N GLN A 133 -15.57 -5.39 9.94
CA GLN A 133 -16.77 -5.73 9.18
C GLN A 133 -16.35 -6.36 7.82
N VAL A 134 -17.32 -6.89 7.07
CA VAL A 134 -17.04 -7.40 5.72
C VAL A 134 -16.48 -6.26 4.87
N ASN A 135 -15.31 -6.47 4.28
CA ASN A 135 -14.62 -5.51 3.40
C ASN A 135 -14.30 -4.15 4.04
N LYS A 136 -14.36 -4.05 5.38
CA LYS A 136 -14.12 -2.80 6.11
C LYS A 136 -13.50 -3.01 7.49
N ILE A 137 -12.54 -2.16 7.86
CA ILE A 137 -12.09 -1.97 9.24
C ILE A 137 -12.20 -0.49 9.58
N SER A 138 -12.91 -0.17 10.67
CA SER A 138 -12.96 1.19 11.20
C SER A 138 -11.95 1.33 12.33
N LEU A 139 -11.05 2.29 12.21
CA LEU A 139 -10.10 2.69 13.25
C LEU A 139 -10.60 3.97 13.91
N THR A 140 -10.68 3.97 15.23
CA THR A 140 -11.20 5.09 16.02
C THR A 140 -10.16 5.57 17.02
N GLY A 141 -9.71 6.81 16.84
CA GLY A 141 -8.93 7.59 17.81
C GLY A 141 -9.83 8.43 18.72
N LYS A 142 -9.25 9.40 19.43
CA LYS A 142 -10.01 10.30 20.31
C LYS A 142 -10.91 11.25 19.53
N GLU A 143 -10.34 11.90 18.52
CA GLU A 143 -10.99 12.94 17.71
C GLU A 143 -10.92 12.65 16.20
N HIS A 144 -10.22 11.58 15.80
CA HIS A 144 -9.99 11.21 14.41
C HIS A 144 -10.36 9.75 14.16
N GLY A 145 -10.72 9.44 12.92
CA GLY A 145 -11.00 8.07 12.49
C GLY A 145 -10.47 7.77 11.08
N ILE A 146 -10.26 6.49 10.79
CA ILE A 146 -9.97 5.99 9.43
C ILE A 146 -10.85 4.79 9.18
N ASP A 147 -11.61 4.80 8.08
CA ASP A 147 -12.20 3.58 7.53
C ASP A 147 -11.30 3.04 6.43
N LEU A 148 -10.79 1.83 6.63
CA LEU A 148 -10.12 1.04 5.60
C LEU A 148 -11.16 0.19 4.88
N THR A 149 -11.25 0.27 3.56
CA THR A 149 -12.18 -0.55 2.78
C THR A 149 -11.50 -1.19 1.56
N SER A 150 -11.85 -2.44 1.29
CA SER A 150 -11.36 -3.16 0.10
C SER A 150 -12.24 -4.37 -0.22
N THR A 151 -12.47 -4.62 -1.50
CA THR A 151 -13.04 -5.88 -2.02
C THR A 151 -11.98 -6.86 -2.51
N ASP A 152 -10.74 -6.38 -2.69
CA ASP A 152 -9.64 -7.15 -3.30
C ASP A 152 -8.70 -7.71 -2.23
N PHE A 153 -8.67 -7.09 -1.04
CA PHE A 153 -7.86 -7.50 0.09
C PHE A 153 -8.73 -8.00 1.25
N LYS A 154 -8.28 -9.09 1.88
CA LYS A 154 -8.76 -9.51 3.19
C LYS A 154 -8.20 -8.55 4.24
N LEU A 155 -9.11 -7.87 4.93
CA LEU A 155 -8.77 -6.96 6.02
C LEU A 155 -8.72 -7.73 7.34
N SER A 156 -7.66 -7.51 8.13
CA SER A 156 -7.51 -8.08 9.46
C SER A 156 -6.88 -7.09 10.42
N ALA A 157 -7.48 -6.92 11.60
CA ALA A 157 -6.92 -6.16 12.71
C ALA A 157 -6.37 -7.12 13.78
N LYS A 158 -5.18 -6.82 14.28
CA LYS A 158 -4.57 -7.46 15.45
C LYS A 158 -3.95 -6.38 16.33
N GLU A 159 -3.56 -6.75 17.54
CA GLU A 159 -2.87 -5.82 18.44
C GLU A 159 -1.66 -5.19 17.73
N GLY A 160 -1.63 -3.86 17.69
CA GLY A 160 -0.54 -3.07 17.11
C GLY A 160 -0.57 -2.89 15.59
N SER A 161 -1.48 -3.53 14.83
CA SER A 161 -1.53 -3.32 13.38
C SER A 161 -2.86 -3.72 12.72
N VAL A 162 -3.17 -3.05 11.61
CA VAL A 162 -4.15 -3.49 10.62
C VAL A 162 -3.43 -3.92 9.36
N THR A 163 -3.94 -4.97 8.73
CA THR A 163 -3.38 -5.53 7.50
C THR A 163 -4.47 -5.70 6.45
N ALA A 164 -4.08 -5.53 5.19
CA ALA A 164 -4.92 -5.78 4.03
C ALA A 164 -4.12 -6.68 3.08
N PHE A 165 -4.42 -7.98 3.03
CA PHE A 165 -3.65 -8.95 2.22
C PHE A 165 -4.54 -9.74 1.28
N THR A 166 -4.00 -10.09 0.12
CA THR A 166 -4.57 -11.15 -0.71
C THR A 166 -4.31 -12.48 -0.03
N ASP A 167 -5.18 -13.47 -0.28
CA ASP A 167 -4.75 -14.86 -0.09
C ASP A 167 -3.60 -15.17 -1.09
N LYS A 168 -3.04 -16.38 -1.04
CA LYS A 168 -2.11 -16.83 -2.08
C LYS A 168 -2.88 -16.97 -3.40
N ILE A 169 -2.45 -16.23 -4.42
CA ILE A 169 -3.10 -16.18 -5.74
C ILE A 169 -2.05 -16.47 -6.82
N GLU A 170 -2.50 -16.95 -7.97
CA GLU A 170 -1.69 -17.12 -9.17
C GLU A 170 -2.21 -16.16 -10.25
N LEU A 171 -1.32 -15.31 -10.76
CA LEU A 171 -1.62 -14.40 -11.86
C LEU A 171 -1.24 -15.06 -13.19
N GLU A 172 -2.19 -15.20 -14.10
CA GLU A 172 -2.02 -15.87 -15.40
C GLU A 172 -0.83 -15.29 -16.20
N ALA A 173 -0.22 -16.12 -17.05
CA ALA A 173 0.84 -15.69 -17.95
C ALA A 173 0.36 -14.55 -18.86
N LYS A 174 1.20 -13.53 -19.07
CA LYS A 174 0.89 -12.35 -19.92
C LYS A 174 -0.38 -11.60 -19.52
N SER A 175 -0.77 -11.66 -18.25
CA SER A 175 -1.94 -10.97 -17.72
C SER A 175 -1.54 -9.86 -16.74
N SER A 176 -2.55 -9.09 -16.32
CA SER A 176 -2.39 -8.10 -15.27
C SER A 176 -3.66 -8.00 -14.44
N HIS A 177 -3.52 -7.57 -13.20
CA HIS A 177 -4.62 -7.35 -12.28
C HIS A 177 -4.40 -6.06 -11.48
N ASN A 178 -5.49 -5.40 -11.09
CA ASN A 178 -5.46 -4.22 -10.25
C ASN A 178 -6.18 -4.51 -8.93
N PHE A 179 -5.57 -4.14 -7.81
CA PHE A 179 -6.11 -4.28 -6.47
C PHE A 179 -6.30 -2.89 -5.86
N ALA A 180 -7.37 -2.69 -5.09
CA ALA A 180 -7.69 -1.40 -4.50
C ALA A 180 -7.88 -1.47 -2.98
N LEU A 181 -7.34 -0.47 -2.29
CA LEU A 181 -7.58 -0.17 -0.88
C LEU A 181 -7.94 1.31 -0.78
N SER A 182 -9.00 1.64 -0.06
CA SER A 182 -9.36 3.03 0.23
C SER A 182 -9.26 3.32 1.72
N LEU A 183 -8.70 4.48 2.06
CA LEU A 183 -8.67 5.02 3.41
C LEU A 183 -9.58 6.25 3.43
N THR A 184 -10.69 6.21 4.18
CA THR A 184 -11.58 7.36 4.36
C THR A 184 -11.36 7.98 5.73
N LEU A 185 -10.95 9.25 5.76
CA LEU A 185 -10.65 9.98 6.99
C LEU A 185 -11.92 10.59 7.61
N LYS A 186 -11.97 10.56 8.94
CA LYS A 186 -13.06 11.10 9.77
C LYS A 186 -12.52 12.04 10.82
#